data_AF-A0A821NWY8-F1
#
_entry.id   AF-A0A821NWY8-F1
#
_cell.length_a   1.000
_cell.length_b   1.000
_cell.length_c   1.000
_cell.angle_alpha   90.00
_cell.angle_beta   90.00
_cell.angle_gamma   90.00
#
_symmetry.space_group_name_H-M   'P 1'
#
loop_
_entity.id
_entity.type
_entity.pdbx_description
1 polymer ?
#
loop_
_entity_poly.entity_id
_entity_poly.type
_entity_poly.pdbx_seq_one_letter_code
_entity_poly.pdbx_strand_id
1 'polypeptide(L)'
;MSDIEKLCLNIENRPDNNSIGHLTYLLNTNENIDHDNILNQCGKYLSGINLDEFFELIIKKNQINLIEKYLKNVEDISEKQLIQSLNITFDYLLLILTKPYDYWSLTNAMKLYFNSSKSVELGEQLLSYLIHFQQPISSIIDWLCALIDAHFSSFVLAKWNKIPLIEKFVQNRLNTFDLLQGLNTIKKATTTTATTITNKKTPDNLYILQRIHFK
;
A
#
# COMPACT_ATOMS: atom_id res chain seq x y z
N MET A 1 23.35 28.84 -2.55
CA MET A 1 22.07 28.23 -2.15
C MET A 1 21.03 28.65 -3.17
N SER A 2 20.45 27.69 -3.90
CA SER A 2 19.41 27.94 -4.90
C SER A 2 18.11 28.42 -4.24
N ASP A 3 17.21 29.02 -5.01
CA ASP A 3 15.92 29.47 -4.48
C ASP A 3 15.04 28.29 -4.04
N ILE A 4 15.22 27.12 -4.65
CA ILE A 4 14.55 25.87 -4.25
C ILE A 4 15.13 25.35 -2.93
N GLU A 5 16.45 25.37 -2.75
CA GLU A 5 17.06 24.97 -1.46
C GLU A 5 16.59 25.87 -0.32
N LYS A 6 16.45 27.18 -0.55
CA LYS A 6 15.85 28.10 0.43
C LYS A 6 14.40 27.74 0.73
N LEU A 7 13.62 27.40 -0.30
CA LEU A 7 12.23 26.97 -0.12
C LEU A 7 12.13 25.68 0.69
N CYS A 8 12.95 24.67 0.37
CA CYS A 8 13.01 23.40 1.10
C CYS A 8 13.40 23.62 2.57
N LEU A 9 14.42 24.44 2.84
CA LEU A 9 14.82 24.80 4.20
C LEU A 9 13.71 25.54 4.95
N ASN A 10 12.96 26.42 4.27
CA ASN A 10 11.84 27.11 4.89
C ASN A 10 10.72 26.13 5.28
N ILE A 11 10.37 25.20 4.39
CA ILE A 11 9.36 24.16 4.66
C ILE A 11 9.82 23.26 5.81
N GLU A 12 11.09 22.87 5.83
CA GLU A 12 11.64 22.02 6.89
C GLU A 12 11.57 22.68 8.27
N ASN A 13 11.89 23.98 8.35
CA ASN A 13 11.87 24.73 9.60
C ASN A 13 10.47 25.17 10.03
N ARG A 14 9.59 25.48 9.07
CA ARG A 14 8.23 25.97 9.32
C ARG A 14 7.31 25.58 8.15
N PRO A 15 6.72 24.36 8.18
CA PRO A 15 5.86 23.91 7.10
C PRO A 15 4.57 24.75 7.07
N ASP A 16 4.28 25.33 5.91
CA ASP A 16 3.04 26.06 5.65
C ASP A 16 2.50 25.71 4.26
N ASN A 17 1.18 25.77 4.11
CA ASN A 17 0.50 25.34 2.87
C ASN A 17 0.90 26.15 1.64
N ASN A 18 1.32 27.41 1.78
CA ASN A 18 1.72 28.22 0.63
C ASN A 18 3.10 27.80 0.14
N SER A 19 4.07 27.63 1.04
CA SER A 19 5.41 27.16 0.69
C SER A 19 5.37 25.75 0.10
N ILE A 20 4.58 24.86 0.71
CA ILE A 20 4.39 23.49 0.22
C ILE A 20 3.69 23.52 -1.15
N GLY A 21 2.61 24.28 -1.31
CA GLY A 21 1.91 24.39 -2.60
C GLY A 21 2.78 24.96 -3.71
N HIS A 22 3.67 25.93 -3.40
CA HIS A 22 4.65 26.44 -4.35
C HIS A 22 5.66 25.37 -4.74
N LEU A 23 6.16 24.57 -3.79
CA LEU A 23 7.05 23.44 -4.09
C LEU A 23 6.36 22.39 -4.97
N THR A 24 5.10 22.06 -4.70
CA THR A 24 4.29 21.13 -5.51
C THR A 24 4.14 21.64 -6.94
N TYR A 25 3.83 22.93 -7.11
CA TYR A 25 3.75 23.54 -8.44
C TYR A 25 5.06 23.40 -9.20
N LEU A 26 6.20 23.66 -8.55
CA LEU A 26 7.53 23.51 -9.16
C LEU A 26 7.83 22.05 -9.53
N LEU A 27 7.50 21.09 -8.66
CA LEU A 27 7.68 19.66 -8.92
C LEU A 27 6.88 19.16 -10.13
N ASN A 28 5.64 19.63 -10.28
CA ASN A 28 4.77 19.20 -11.37
C ASN A 28 5.10 19.87 -12.72
N THR A 29 5.67 21.09 -12.70
CA THR A 29 5.88 21.88 -13.93
C THR A 29 7.32 21.98 -14.40
N ASN A 30 8.30 21.87 -13.50
CA ASN A 30 9.70 22.16 -13.83
C ASN A 30 10.56 20.90 -13.90
N GLU A 31 10.92 20.52 -15.11
CA GLU A 31 11.73 19.32 -15.36
C GLU A 31 13.21 19.43 -14.95
N ASN A 32 13.72 20.65 -14.75
CA ASN A 32 15.16 20.95 -14.56
C ASN A 32 15.51 21.29 -13.10
N ILE A 33 14.85 20.65 -12.15
CA ILE A 33 15.11 20.83 -10.72
C ILE A 33 15.74 19.56 -10.13
N ASP A 34 16.43 19.73 -8.99
CA ASP A 34 17.03 18.62 -8.26
C ASP A 34 15.97 17.85 -7.46
N HIS A 35 15.18 17.06 -8.17
CA HIS A 35 14.10 16.24 -7.61
C HIS A 35 14.58 15.30 -6.51
N ASP A 36 15.83 14.85 -6.60
CA ASP A 36 16.43 13.94 -5.62
C ASP A 36 16.57 14.65 -4.27
N ASN A 37 17.26 15.79 -4.26
CA ASN A 37 17.45 16.56 -3.04
C ASN A 37 16.11 17.02 -2.44
N ILE A 38 15.18 17.45 -3.29
CA ILE A 38 13.84 17.86 -2.86
C ILE A 38 13.10 16.70 -2.17
N LEU A 39 13.10 15.50 -2.75
CA LEU A 39 12.43 14.34 -2.16
C LEU A 39 13.04 13.95 -0.80
N ASN A 40 14.36 13.99 -0.67
CA ASN A 40 15.01 13.64 0.60
C ASN A 40 14.76 14.67 1.71
N GLN A 41 14.71 15.96 1.37
CA GLN A 41 14.51 17.02 2.36
C GLN A 41 13.03 17.25 2.68
N CYS A 42 12.17 17.24 1.67
CA CYS A 42 10.79 17.69 1.77
C CYS A 42 9.73 16.62 1.52
N GLY A 43 10.09 15.40 1.09
CA GLY A 43 9.12 14.38 0.69
C GLY A 43 8.03 14.10 1.73
N LYS A 44 8.39 14.08 3.02
CA LYS A 44 7.46 13.83 4.13
C LYS A 44 6.35 14.90 4.26
N TYR A 45 6.60 16.12 3.76
CA TYR A 45 5.64 17.22 3.80
C TYR A 45 4.70 17.21 2.58
N LEU A 46 4.92 16.31 1.62
CA LEU A 46 4.10 16.19 0.43
C LEU A 46 2.99 15.13 0.57
N SER A 47 2.81 14.57 1.76
CA SER A 47 1.75 13.59 2.03
C SER A 47 0.36 14.22 1.83
N GLY A 48 -0.50 13.53 1.10
CA GLY A 48 -1.85 13.96 0.78
C GLY A 48 -1.92 15.01 -0.35
N ILE A 49 -0.80 15.30 -1.01
CA ILE A 49 -0.73 16.26 -2.10
C ILE A 49 -0.71 15.56 -3.45
N ASN A 50 -1.43 16.11 -4.43
CA ASN A 50 -1.42 15.58 -5.78
C ASN A 50 -0.05 15.82 -6.47
N LEU A 51 0.68 14.73 -6.66
CA LEU A 51 1.98 14.67 -7.34
C LEU A 51 1.92 13.79 -8.60
N ASP A 52 0.74 13.64 -9.22
CA ASP A 52 0.56 12.77 -10.38
C ASP A 52 1.46 13.18 -11.56
N GLU A 53 1.51 14.46 -11.89
CA GLU A 53 2.32 14.96 -13.01
C GLU A 53 3.82 14.76 -12.75
N PHE A 54 4.29 15.09 -11.55
CA PHE A 54 5.66 14.83 -11.14
C PHE A 54 5.99 13.32 -11.19
N PHE A 55 5.10 12.46 -10.73
CA PHE A 55 5.33 11.03 -10.77
C PHE A 55 5.36 10.51 -12.22
N GLU A 56 4.46 10.96 -13.08
CA GLU A 56 4.47 10.64 -14.51
C GLU A 56 5.77 11.09 -15.19
N LEU A 57 6.35 12.23 -14.78
CA LEU A 57 7.68 12.67 -15.23
C LEU A 57 8.78 11.68 -14.80
N ILE A 58 8.77 11.20 -13.54
CA ILE A 58 9.71 10.18 -13.06
C ILE A 58 9.60 8.91 -13.92
N ILE A 59 8.38 8.42 -14.15
CA ILE A 59 8.09 7.21 -14.93
C ILE A 59 8.58 7.38 -16.37
N LYS A 60 8.26 8.51 -17.03
CA LYS A 60 8.64 8.80 -18.43
C LYS A 60 10.15 8.86 -18.61
N LYS A 61 10.88 9.39 -17.63
CA LYS A 61 12.35 9.46 -17.67
C LYS A 61 13.01 8.15 -17.22
N ASN A 62 12.23 7.14 -16.85
CA ASN A 62 12.70 5.84 -16.34
C ASN A 62 13.73 5.97 -15.20
N GLN A 63 13.50 6.93 -14.30
CA GLN A 63 14.43 7.25 -13.22
C GLN A 63 14.18 6.36 -12.00
N ILE A 64 14.62 5.10 -12.07
CA ILE A 64 14.42 4.07 -11.04
C ILE A 64 14.83 4.56 -9.64
N ASN A 65 15.98 5.21 -9.52
CA ASN A 65 16.45 5.76 -8.24
C ASN A 65 15.51 6.82 -7.64
N LEU A 66 14.82 7.60 -8.47
CA LEU A 66 13.85 8.59 -7.99
C LEU A 66 12.53 7.93 -7.57
N ILE A 67 12.14 6.81 -8.19
CA ILE A 67 11.00 6.03 -7.72
C ILE A 67 11.25 5.52 -6.30
N GLU A 68 12.44 5.00 -6.02
CA GLU A 68 12.81 4.57 -4.67
C GLU A 68 12.67 5.70 -3.65
N LYS A 69 13.23 6.87 -3.97
CA LYS A 69 13.20 8.04 -3.09
C LYS A 69 11.79 8.57 -2.90
N TYR A 70 10.98 8.54 -3.95
CA TYR A 70 9.57 8.89 -3.88
C TYR A 70 8.83 7.93 -2.93
N LEU A 71 8.97 6.62 -3.15
CA LEU A 71 8.37 5.58 -2.33
C LEU A 71 8.85 5.64 -0.87
N LYS A 72 10.11 6.02 -0.61
CA LYS A 72 10.64 6.11 0.76
C LYS A 72 10.13 7.35 1.50
N ASN A 73 10.14 8.51 0.82
CA ASN A 73 9.97 9.79 1.49
C ASN A 73 8.54 10.34 1.44
N VAL A 74 7.70 9.89 0.51
CA VAL A 74 6.29 10.28 0.43
C VAL A 74 5.44 9.19 1.10
N GLU A 75 4.62 9.55 2.09
CA GLU A 75 3.80 8.59 2.83
C GLU A 75 2.53 8.21 2.05
N ASP A 76 1.69 9.19 1.73
CA ASP A 76 0.46 8.97 0.98
C ASP A 76 0.73 8.89 -0.52
N ILE A 77 0.81 7.65 -1.01
CA ILE A 77 1.01 7.33 -2.42
C ILE A 77 -0.23 6.63 -2.94
N SER A 78 -0.77 7.11 -4.07
CA SER A 78 -1.95 6.49 -4.67
C SER A 78 -1.65 5.10 -5.22
N GLU A 79 -2.65 4.23 -5.27
CA GLU A 79 -2.50 2.88 -5.84
C GLU A 79 -2.12 2.95 -7.32
N LYS A 80 -2.58 3.97 -8.06
CA LYS A 80 -2.11 4.26 -9.43
C LYS A 80 -0.58 4.35 -9.46
N GLN A 81 0.01 5.17 -8.60
CA GLN A 81 1.46 5.39 -8.56
C GLN A 81 2.20 4.12 -8.10
N LEU A 82 1.68 3.40 -7.11
CA LEU A 82 2.25 2.11 -6.68
C LEU A 82 2.30 1.09 -7.82
N ILE A 83 1.20 0.92 -8.57
CA ILE A 83 1.15 0.00 -9.69
C ILE A 83 2.05 0.46 -10.85
N GLN A 84 2.10 1.76 -11.12
CA GLN A 84 3.01 2.32 -12.12
C GLN A 84 4.50 2.12 -11.74
N SER A 85 4.88 2.18 -10.46
CA SER A 85 6.24 1.79 -10.03
C SER A 85 6.57 0.35 -10.41
N LEU A 86 5.63 -0.57 -10.18
CA LEU A 86 5.82 -2.00 -10.46
C LEU A 86 5.87 -2.33 -11.96
N ASN A 87 5.28 -1.47 -12.80
CA ASN A 87 5.46 -1.58 -14.25
C ASN A 87 6.92 -1.36 -14.67
N ILE A 88 7.68 -0.55 -13.93
CA ILE A 88 9.09 -0.28 -14.21
C ILE A 88 9.99 -1.35 -13.60
N THR A 89 9.88 -1.59 -12.29
CA THR A 89 10.76 -2.54 -11.58
C THR A 89 10.05 -3.22 -10.40
N PHE A 90 10.51 -4.42 -10.06
CA PHE A 90 10.11 -5.14 -8.84
C PHE A 90 11.12 -5.01 -7.69
N ASP A 91 12.24 -4.30 -7.90
CA ASP A 91 13.31 -4.14 -6.89
C ASP A 91 12.79 -3.54 -5.58
N TYR A 92 11.75 -2.72 -5.66
CA TYR A 92 11.13 -2.04 -4.51
C TYR A 92 9.80 -2.67 -4.08
N LEU A 93 9.50 -3.91 -4.50
CA LEU A 93 8.24 -4.57 -4.19
C LEU A 93 7.99 -4.66 -2.68
N LEU A 94 9.00 -4.98 -1.88
CA LEU A 94 8.87 -5.00 -0.42
C LEU A 94 8.50 -3.64 0.16
N LEU A 95 9.08 -2.55 -0.34
CA LEU A 95 8.75 -1.19 0.09
C LEU A 95 7.34 -0.80 -0.33
N ILE A 96 6.89 -1.23 -1.51
CA ILE A 96 5.53 -0.98 -1.99
C ILE A 96 4.50 -1.73 -1.13
N LEU A 97 4.81 -2.97 -0.74
CA LEU A 97 3.93 -3.80 0.09
C LEU A 97 3.73 -3.27 1.51
N THR A 98 4.57 -2.34 1.99
CA THR A 98 4.38 -1.69 3.30
C THR A 98 3.55 -0.42 3.23
N LYS A 99 3.21 0.06 2.02
CA LYS A 99 2.40 1.27 1.86
C LYS A 99 0.93 1.00 2.21
N PRO A 100 0.22 2.00 2.75
CA PRO A 100 -1.23 1.91 2.92
C PRO A 100 -1.91 1.84 1.56
N TYR A 101 -3.00 1.08 1.47
CA TYR A 101 -3.82 0.99 0.27
C TYR A 101 -5.26 0.63 0.64
N ASP A 102 -6.21 1.04 -0.20
CA ASP A 102 -7.53 0.45 -0.25
C ASP A 102 -7.56 -0.73 -1.23
N TYR A 103 -8.17 -1.84 -0.81
CA TYR A 103 -8.20 -3.07 -1.59
C TYR A 103 -8.87 -2.88 -2.96
N TRP A 104 -10.00 -2.18 -3.02
CA TRP A 104 -10.74 -2.02 -4.26
C TRP A 104 -10.05 -1.05 -5.21
N SER A 105 -9.48 0.04 -4.67
CA SER A 105 -8.63 0.95 -5.43
C SER A 105 -7.41 0.24 -6.01
N LEU A 106 -6.77 -0.64 -5.23
CA LEU A 106 -5.64 -1.46 -5.68
C LEU A 106 -6.04 -2.40 -6.82
N THR A 107 -7.13 -3.16 -6.66
CA THR A 107 -7.64 -4.07 -7.69
C THR A 107 -7.97 -3.32 -8.98
N ASN A 108 -8.62 -2.15 -8.88
CA ASN A 108 -8.93 -1.32 -10.04
C ASN A 108 -7.66 -0.77 -10.71
N ALA A 109 -6.69 -0.30 -9.94
CA ALA A 109 -5.41 0.15 -10.47
C ALA A 109 -4.67 -0.98 -11.20
N MET A 110 -4.59 -2.17 -10.61
CA MET A 110 -4.00 -3.34 -11.25
C MET A 110 -4.70 -3.68 -12.58
N LYS A 111 -6.03 -3.63 -12.61
CA LYS A 111 -6.83 -3.89 -13.81
C LYS A 111 -6.54 -2.89 -14.93
N LEU A 112 -6.36 -1.62 -14.59
CA LEU A 112 -6.14 -0.54 -15.56
C LEU A 112 -4.70 -0.48 -16.06
N TYR A 113 -3.72 -0.70 -15.18
CA TYR A 113 -2.33 -0.40 -15.47
C TYR A 113 -1.44 -1.62 -15.68
N PHE A 114 -1.88 -2.84 -15.34
CA PHE A 114 -1.17 -4.06 -15.73
C PHE A 114 -1.74 -4.70 -16.98
N ASN A 115 -0.84 -5.25 -17.80
CA ASN A 115 -1.20 -6.22 -18.81
C ASN A 115 -1.15 -7.65 -18.23
N SER A 116 -1.67 -8.62 -19.00
CA SER A 116 -1.72 -10.02 -18.58
C SER A 116 -0.35 -10.62 -18.23
N SER A 117 0.70 -10.33 -19.01
CA SER A 117 2.05 -10.85 -18.73
C SER A 117 2.59 -10.33 -17.41
N LYS A 118 2.51 -9.01 -17.20
CA LYS A 118 3.01 -8.35 -16.00
C LYS A 118 2.27 -8.80 -14.75
N SER A 119 0.97 -9.08 -14.90
CA SER A 119 0.16 -9.64 -13.80
C SER A 119 0.65 -11.02 -13.38
N VAL A 120 0.95 -11.90 -14.35
CA VAL A 120 1.49 -13.23 -14.03
C VAL A 120 2.88 -13.11 -13.40
N GLU A 121 3.75 -12.24 -13.94
CA GLU A 121 5.07 -11.98 -13.38
C GLU A 121 5.02 -11.47 -11.93
N LEU A 122 4.15 -10.51 -11.64
CA LEU A 122 3.96 -10.02 -10.26
C LEU A 122 3.42 -11.12 -9.35
N GLY A 123 2.50 -11.96 -9.84
CA GLY A 123 2.00 -13.12 -9.10
C GLY A 123 3.13 -14.09 -8.72
N GLU A 124 4.07 -14.36 -9.63
CA GLU A 124 5.24 -15.17 -9.35
C GLU A 124 6.15 -14.56 -8.28
N GLN A 125 6.41 -13.25 -8.38
CA GLN A 125 7.22 -12.55 -7.39
C GLN A 125 6.56 -12.60 -6.01
N LEU A 126 5.30 -12.19 -5.89
CA LEU A 126 4.56 -12.20 -4.64
C LEU A 126 4.51 -13.59 -3.99
N LEU A 127 4.31 -14.63 -4.79
CA LEU A 127 4.33 -15.99 -4.28
C LEU A 127 5.72 -16.43 -3.83
N SER A 128 6.77 -16.06 -4.57
CA SER A 128 8.15 -16.28 -4.14
C SER A 128 8.40 -15.63 -2.78
N TYR A 129 7.98 -14.37 -2.58
CA TYR A 129 8.07 -13.70 -1.28
C TYR A 129 7.28 -14.44 -0.19
N LEU A 130 6.06 -14.90 -0.50
CA LEU A 130 5.22 -15.64 0.45
C LEU A 130 5.87 -16.97 0.92
N ILE A 131 6.61 -17.65 0.04
CA ILE A 131 7.27 -18.92 0.34
C ILE A 131 8.58 -18.69 1.13
N HIS A 132 9.37 -17.68 0.75
CA HIS A 132 10.72 -17.49 1.30
C HIS A 132 10.75 -16.75 2.63
N PHE A 133 9.78 -15.88 2.92
CA PHE A 133 9.75 -15.10 4.16
C PHE A 133 8.88 -15.79 5.23
N GLN A 134 9.51 -16.21 6.32
CA GLN A 134 8.85 -16.86 7.47
C GLN A 134 8.00 -15.90 8.33
N GLN A 135 8.01 -14.60 8.03
CA GLN A 135 7.12 -13.61 8.64
C GLN A 135 6.11 -13.13 7.60
N PRO A 136 4.80 -13.41 7.78
CA PRO A 136 3.80 -13.03 6.81
C PRO A 136 3.60 -11.53 6.85
N ILE A 137 4.06 -10.83 5.82
CA ILE A 137 3.51 -9.51 5.52
C ILE A 137 2.10 -9.78 4.99
N SER A 138 1.09 -9.46 5.79
CA SER A 138 -0.32 -9.74 5.44
C SER A 138 -0.70 -9.16 4.08
N SER A 139 -0.06 -8.05 3.69
CA SER A 139 -0.27 -7.40 2.40
C SER A 139 0.11 -8.27 1.20
N ILE A 140 1.02 -9.23 1.30
CA ILE A 140 1.34 -10.13 0.17
C ILE A 140 0.11 -10.94 -0.23
N ILE A 141 -0.61 -11.49 0.75
CA ILE A 141 -1.83 -12.28 0.49
C ILE A 141 -2.92 -11.38 -0.08
N ASP A 142 -3.10 -10.19 0.50
CA ASP A 142 -4.10 -9.22 0.05
C ASP A 142 -3.82 -8.78 -1.40
N TRP A 143 -2.55 -8.51 -1.75
CA TRP A 143 -2.10 -8.17 -3.10
C TRP A 143 -2.26 -9.33 -4.09
N LEU A 144 -1.95 -10.57 -3.68
CA LEU A 144 -2.19 -11.76 -4.51
C LEU A 144 -3.69 -11.91 -4.83
N CYS A 145 -4.56 -11.70 -3.83
CA CYS A 145 -6.01 -11.76 -4.03
C CYS A 145 -6.48 -10.64 -4.97
N ALA A 146 -6.07 -9.39 -4.72
CA ALA A 146 -6.41 -8.24 -5.58
C ALA A 146 -5.96 -8.45 -7.03
N LEU A 147 -4.78 -9.03 -7.23
CA LEU A 147 -4.22 -9.31 -8.55
C LEU A 147 -4.99 -10.41 -9.28
N ILE A 148 -5.38 -11.47 -8.57
CA ILE A 148 -6.23 -12.54 -9.12
C ILE A 148 -7.61 -11.97 -9.49
N ASP A 149 -8.22 -11.16 -8.62
CA ASP A 149 -9.51 -10.53 -8.89
C ASP A 149 -9.45 -9.60 -10.10
N ALA A 150 -8.36 -8.84 -10.26
CA ALA A 150 -8.15 -7.97 -11.40
C ALA A 150 -7.94 -8.73 -12.73
N HIS A 151 -7.21 -9.85 -12.69
CA HIS A 151 -6.67 -10.53 -13.88
C HIS A 151 -6.90 -12.04 -13.92
N PHE A 152 -7.99 -12.54 -13.33
CA PHE A 152 -8.28 -13.98 -13.21
C PHE A 152 -8.10 -14.75 -14.53
N SER A 153 -8.67 -14.22 -15.62
CA SER A 153 -8.56 -14.84 -16.94
C SER A 153 -7.10 -14.98 -17.41
N SER A 154 -6.24 -14.00 -17.10
CA SER A 154 -4.82 -14.04 -17.43
C SER A 154 -4.12 -15.23 -16.75
N PHE A 155 -4.41 -15.47 -15.47
CA PHE A 155 -3.85 -16.60 -14.72
C PHE A 155 -4.36 -17.95 -15.22
N VAL A 156 -5.64 -18.06 -15.55
CA VAL A 156 -6.24 -19.27 -16.14
C VAL A 156 -5.58 -19.59 -17.48
N LEU A 157 -5.46 -18.60 -18.37
CA LEU A 157 -4.85 -18.76 -19.69
C LEU A 157 -3.36 -19.11 -19.61
N ALA A 158 -2.65 -18.52 -18.64
CA ALA A 158 -1.25 -18.85 -18.36
C ALA A 158 -1.07 -20.23 -17.70
N LYS A 159 -2.16 -20.96 -17.41
CA LYS A 159 -2.16 -22.24 -16.68
C LYS A 159 -1.42 -22.13 -15.34
N TRP A 160 -1.63 -21.01 -14.64
CA TRP A 160 -0.97 -20.72 -13.38
C TRP A 160 -1.50 -21.62 -12.26
N ASN A 161 -0.85 -22.78 -12.09
CA ASN A 161 -1.26 -23.87 -11.23
C ASN A 161 -0.94 -23.66 -9.73
N LYS A 162 -0.96 -22.41 -9.27
CA LYS A 162 -0.52 -22.00 -7.92
C LYS A 162 -1.65 -21.46 -7.04
N ILE A 163 -2.86 -21.31 -7.60
CA ILE A 163 -4.07 -20.90 -6.88
C ILE A 163 -4.32 -21.77 -5.62
N PRO A 164 -4.23 -23.12 -5.67
CA PRO A 164 -4.47 -23.95 -4.48
C PRO A 164 -3.47 -23.69 -3.34
N LEU A 165 -2.24 -23.26 -3.67
CA LEU A 165 -1.25 -22.89 -2.66
C LEU A 165 -1.66 -21.58 -1.96
N ILE A 166 -2.15 -20.61 -2.72
CA ILE A 166 -2.63 -19.33 -2.19
C ILE A 166 -3.85 -19.56 -1.28
N GLU A 167 -4.80 -20.39 -1.70
CA GLU A 167 -5.97 -20.78 -0.89
C GLU A 167 -5.55 -21.36 0.47
N LYS A 168 -4.52 -22.20 0.50
CA LYS A 168 -3.97 -22.76 1.75
C LYS A 168 -3.43 -21.66 2.67
N PHE A 169 -2.70 -20.68 2.14
CA PHE A 169 -2.20 -19.56 2.93
C PHE A 169 -3.32 -18.68 3.48
N VAL A 170 -4.35 -18.41 2.66
CA VAL A 170 -5.55 -17.67 3.09
C VAL A 170 -6.26 -18.42 4.21
N GLN A 171 -6.49 -19.73 4.05
CA GLN A 171 -7.15 -20.54 5.09
C GLN A 171 -6.36 -20.56 6.40
N ASN A 172 -5.04 -20.68 6.33
CA ASN A 172 -4.17 -20.62 7.51
C ASN A 172 -4.27 -19.27 8.23
N ARG A 173 -4.33 -18.15 7.48
CA ARG A 173 -4.52 -16.82 8.04
C ARG A 173 -5.88 -16.68 8.72
N LEU A 174 -6.95 -17.16 8.08
CA LEU A 174 -8.31 -17.14 8.65
C LEU A 174 -8.39 -17.95 9.96
N ASN A 175 -7.87 -19.18 9.96
CA ASN A 175 -7.80 -20.01 11.15
C ASN A 175 -7.03 -19.32 12.29
N THR A 176 -5.91 -18.66 11.97
CA THR A 176 -5.11 -17.90 12.95
C THR A 176 -5.90 -16.73 13.52
N PHE A 177 -6.63 -16.01 12.67
CA PHE A 177 -7.49 -14.90 13.10
C PHE A 177 -8.62 -15.36 14.01
N ASP A 178 -9.30 -16.46 13.67
CA ASP A 178 -10.35 -17.06 14.50
C ASP A 178 -9.81 -17.49 15.87
N LEU A 179 -8.62 -18.10 15.92
CA LEU A 179 -7.94 -18.43 17.17
C LEU A 179 -7.64 -17.19 18.02
N LEU A 180 -7.12 -16.11 17.41
CA LEU A 180 -6.85 -14.85 18.09
C LEU A 180 -8.12 -14.17 18.60
N GLN A 181 -9.23 -14.23 17.84
CA GLN A 181 -10.54 -13.76 18.30
C GLN A 181 -11.04 -14.59 19.49
N GLY A 182 -10.91 -15.91 19.43
CA GLY A 182 -11.22 -16.81 20.55
C GLY A 182 -10.43 -16.45 21.80
N LEU A 183 -9.12 -16.24 21.67
CA LEU A 183 -8.24 -15.81 22.76
C LEU A 183 -8.62 -14.42 23.32
N ASN A 184 -8.98 -13.47 22.46
CA ASN A 184 -9.45 -12.14 22.89
C ASN A 184 -10.79 -12.22 23.63
N THR A 185 -11.68 -13.13 23.23
CA THR A 185 -12.96 -13.38 23.91
C THR A 185 -12.73 -13.98 25.29
N ILE A 186 -11.80 -14.94 25.41
CA ILE A 186 -11.41 -15.55 26.69
C ILE A 186 -10.76 -14.51 27.61
N LYS A 187 -9.82 -13.69 27.09
CA LYS A 187 -9.18 -12.60 27.87
C LYS A 187 -10.20 -11.59 28.38
N LYS A 188 -11.18 -11.19 27.56
CA LYS A 188 -12.28 -10.31 27.98
C LYS A 188 -13.14 -10.97 29.05
N ALA A 189 -13.48 -12.26 28.89
CA ALA A 189 -14.24 -12.99 29.91
C ALA A 189 -13.48 -13.09 31.26
N THR A 190 -12.15 -13.31 31.23
CA THR A 190 -11.33 -13.39 32.45
C THR A 190 -11.00 -12.04 33.08
N THR A 191 -10.89 -10.96 32.30
CA THR A 191 -10.80 -9.60 32.85
C THR A 191 -12.13 -9.11 33.40
N THR A 192 -13.25 -9.53 32.81
CA THR A 192 -14.58 -9.17 33.31
C THR A 192 -14.85 -9.83 34.66
N THR A 193 -14.46 -11.10 34.88
CA THR A 193 -14.55 -11.73 36.22
C THR A 193 -13.56 -11.18 37.26
N ALA A 194 -12.51 -10.47 36.84
CA ALA A 194 -11.60 -9.75 37.75
C ALA A 194 -12.00 -8.28 38.03
N THR A 195 -13.00 -7.72 37.33
CA THR A 195 -13.46 -6.32 37.52
C THR A 195 -14.99 -6.16 37.45
N THR A 196 -15.77 -7.14 37.91
CA THR A 196 -17.25 -6.99 37.98
C THR A 196 -17.73 -6.29 39.25
N ILE A 197 -17.31 -5.05 39.49
CA ILE A 197 -18.15 -4.07 40.21
C ILE A 197 -17.91 -2.70 39.59
N THR A 198 -18.65 -2.36 38.53
CA THR A 198 -19.35 -1.06 38.40
C THR A 198 -20.05 -0.96 37.04
N ASN A 199 -21.37 -0.76 37.09
CA ASN A 199 -22.26 -0.53 35.95
C ASN A 199 -21.81 0.69 35.13
N LYS A 200 -21.53 0.51 33.83
CA LYS A 200 -21.63 1.57 32.83
C LYS A 200 -22.19 1.03 31.52
N LYS A 201 -23.15 1.79 30.97
CA LYS A 201 -23.85 1.57 29.70
C LYS A 201 -22.91 1.13 28.58
N THR A 202 -23.33 0.10 27.86
CA THR A 202 -22.72 -0.36 26.61
C THR A 202 -22.71 0.77 25.57
N PRO A 203 -21.56 1.15 25.00
CA PRO A 203 -21.52 1.95 23.79
C PRO A 203 -21.78 1.05 22.58
N ASP A 204 -22.60 1.54 21.65
CA ASP A 204 -22.90 0.90 20.38
C ASP A 204 -21.60 0.62 19.60
N ASN A 205 -21.23 -0.66 19.51
CA ASN A 205 -20.12 -1.11 18.66
C ASN A 205 -20.63 -1.25 17.22
N LEU A 206 -20.09 -0.41 16.33
CA LEU A 206 -20.31 -0.38 14.87
C LEU A 206 -19.83 -1.63 14.11
N TYR A 207 -19.36 -2.68 14.78
CA TYR A 207 -18.82 -3.91 14.19
C TYR A 207 -19.64 -5.14 14.56
N ILE A 208 -20.95 -5.12 14.29
CA ILE A 208 -21.73 -6.36 14.19
C ILE A 208 -21.74 -6.76 12.72
N LEU A 209 -20.89 -7.73 12.35
CA LEU A 209 -20.98 -8.48 11.10
C LEU A 209 -22.35 -9.17 11.06
N GLN A 210 -23.33 -8.57 10.40
CA GLN A 210 -24.60 -9.22 10.07
C GLN A 210 -24.31 -10.35 9.09
N ARG A 211 -24.37 -11.59 9.56
CA ARG A 211 -24.44 -12.78 8.70
C ARG A 211 -25.76 -12.75 7.94
N ILE A 212 -25.72 -12.34 6.68
CA ILE A 212 -26.85 -12.48 5.76
C ILE A 212 -27.14 -13.99 5.60
N HIS A 213 -28.28 -14.44 6.12
CA HIS A 213 -28.80 -15.77 5.82
C HIS A 213 -29.66 -15.67 4.56
N PHE A 214 -29.26 -16.36 3.50
CA PHE A 214 -30.16 -16.58 2.37
C PHE A 214 -31.17 -17.68 2.76
N LYS A 215 -32.46 -17.38 2.60
CA LYS A 215 -33.56 -18.36 2.64
C LYS A 215 -33.76 -18.96 1.28
#